data_AF-U5CT77-F1
#
_entry.id   AF-U5CT77-F1
#
_cell.length_a   1.000
_cell.length_b   1.000
_cell.length_c   1.000
_cell.angle_alpha   90.00
_cell.angle_beta   90.00
_cell.angle_gamma   90.00
#
_symmetry.space_group_name_H-M   'P 1'
#
loop_
_entity.id
_entity.type
_entity.pdbx_description
1 polymer ?
#
loop_
_entity_poly.entity_id
_entity_poly.type
_entity_poly.pdbx_seq_one_letter_code
_entity_poly.pdbx_strand_id
1 'polypeptide(L)'
;MNELLTTNETAEILGISPIAVANLLRDKKLPGIKKRGDDGIDRWFIRREDVALYCAGLAIFNMLQHKARIRGQAVEEGVPL
;
A
#
# COMPACT_ATOMS: atom_id res chain seq x y z
N MET A 1 14.13 -16.06 -5.04
CA MET A 1 13.63 -14.95 -4.19
C MET A 1 12.37 -15.45 -3.51
N ASN A 2 12.16 -15.18 -2.22
CA ASN A 2 10.89 -15.50 -1.56
C ASN A 2 9.77 -14.64 -2.16
N GLU A 3 8.77 -15.30 -2.74
CA GLU A 3 7.59 -14.66 -3.34
C GLU A 3 6.60 -14.15 -2.29
N LEU A 4 6.66 -14.71 -1.07
CA LEU A 4 5.77 -14.38 0.03
C LEU A 4 6.50 -13.59 1.11
N LEU A 5 5.85 -12.52 1.56
CA LEU A 5 6.28 -11.58 2.58
C LEU A 5 5.40 -11.71 3.80
N THR A 6 6.00 -11.60 4.97
CA THR A 6 5.29 -11.40 6.22
C THR A 6 4.74 -9.98 6.32
N THR A 7 3.85 -9.76 7.29
CA THR A 7 3.35 -8.42 7.64
C THR A 7 4.49 -7.45 7.96
N ASN A 8 5.55 -7.91 8.64
CA ASN A 8 6.69 -7.07 9.02
C ASN A 8 7.53 -6.65 7.81
N GLU A 9 7.88 -7.60 6.94
CA GLU A 9 8.63 -7.29 5.71
C GLU A 9 7.84 -6.35 4.79
N THR A 10 6.52 -6.55 4.71
CA THR A 10 5.65 -5.65 3.95
C THR A 10 5.60 -4.25 4.56
N ALA A 11 5.57 -4.16 5.89
CA ALA A 11 5.58 -2.89 6.61
C ALA A 11 6.86 -2.10 6.34
N GLU A 12 8.02 -2.78 6.33
CA GLU A 12 9.31 -2.18 5.98
C GLU A 12 9.32 -1.64 4.54
N ILE A 13 8.80 -2.41 3.57
CA ILE A 13 8.71 -1.99 2.17
C ILE A 13 7.79 -0.78 1.99
N LEU A 14 6.65 -0.78 2.68
CA LEU A 14 5.66 0.29 2.57
C LEU A 14 5.99 1.51 3.44
N GLY A 15 6.98 1.42 4.34
CA GLY A 15 7.32 2.49 5.27
C GLY A 15 6.19 2.81 6.27
N ILE A 16 5.39 1.81 6.65
CA ILE A 16 4.26 1.95 7.60
C ILE A 16 4.40 0.96 8.76
N SER A 17 3.54 1.07 9.78
CA SER A 17 3.57 0.11 10.89
C SER A 17 2.99 -1.26 10.49
N PRO A 18 3.45 -2.38 11.10
CA PRO A 18 2.85 -3.70 10.87
C PRO A 18 1.34 -3.75 11.20
N ILE A 19 0.89 -2.94 12.17
CA ILE A 19 -0.54 -2.81 12.52
C ILE A 19 -1.31 -2.18 11.35
N ALA A 20 -0.74 -1.19 10.66
CA ALA A 20 -1.35 -0.60 9.47
C ALA A 20 -1.47 -1.62 8.34
N VAL A 21 -0.46 -2.46 8.11
CA VAL A 21 -0.54 -3.57 7.14
C VAL A 21 -1.64 -4.56 7.53
N ALA A 22 -1.75 -4.93 8.81
CA ALA A 22 -2.82 -5.79 9.30
C ALA A 22 -4.22 -5.18 9.05
N ASN A 23 -4.37 -3.87 9.17
CA ASN A 23 -5.61 -3.17 8.84
C ASN A 23 -5.89 -3.20 7.33
N LEU A 24 -4.87 -3.02 6.47
CA LEU A 24 -5.03 -3.15 5.00
C LEU A 24 -5.51 -4.54 4.59
N LEU A 25 -4.99 -5.59 5.22
CA LEU A 25 -5.42 -6.97 5.03
C LEU A 25 -6.88 -7.18 5.49
N ARG A 26 -7.22 -6.67 6.68
CA ARG A 26 -8.59 -6.77 7.23
C ARG A 26 -9.61 -6.06 6.34
N ASP A 27 -9.24 -4.89 5.83
CA ASP A 27 -10.07 -4.06 4.96
C ASP A 27 -10.09 -4.55 3.50
N LYS A 28 -9.37 -5.64 3.18
CA LYS A 28 -9.21 -6.18 1.81
C LYS A 28 -8.61 -5.17 0.81
N LYS A 29 -7.86 -4.19 1.31
CA LYS A 29 -7.11 -3.21 0.50
C LYS A 29 -5.76 -3.73 0.02
N LEU A 30 -5.25 -4.74 0.70
CA LEU A 30 -4.05 -5.48 0.31
C LEU A 30 -4.40 -6.98 0.28
N PRO A 31 -4.13 -7.71 -0.81
CA PRO A 31 -4.29 -9.15 -0.85
C PRO A 31 -3.36 -9.84 0.15
N GLY A 32 -3.85 -10.91 0.77
CA GLY A 32 -3.03 -11.73 1.64
C GLY A 32 -3.62 -13.12 1.80
N ILE A 33 -2.75 -14.07 2.12
CA ILE A 33 -3.08 -15.47 2.34
C ILE A 33 -2.76 -15.79 3.79
N LYS A 34 -3.74 -16.29 4.53
CA LYS A 34 -3.55 -16.76 5.90
C LYS A 34 -3.10 -18.21 5.86
N LYS A 35 -1.94 -18.52 6.42
CA LYS A 35 -1.41 -19.89 6.53
C LYS A 35 -1.21 -20.24 8.00
N ARG A 36 -1.63 -21.45 8.38
CA ARG A 36 -1.38 -21.99 9.72
C ARG A 36 0.06 -22.49 9.79
N GLY A 37 0.82 -21.99 10.76
CA GLY A 37 2.16 -22.49 11.04
C GLY A 37 2.14 -23.84 11.74
N ASP A 38 3.30 -24.50 11.79
CA ASP A 38 3.47 -25.79 12.48
C ASP A 38 3.26 -25.67 13.99
N ASP A 39 3.45 -24.45 14.55
CA ASP A 39 3.10 -24.07 15.91
C ASP A 39 1.59 -23.85 16.13
N GLY A 40 0.77 -24.11 15.12
CA GLY A 40 -0.67 -23.94 15.15
C GLY A 40 -1.13 -22.48 15.06
N ILE A 41 -0.21 -21.51 14.95
CA ILE A 41 -0.51 -20.08 14.90
C ILE A 41 -0.68 -19.66 13.44
N ASP A 42 -1.80 -19.02 13.14
CA ASP A 42 -2.02 -18.47 11.82
C ASP A 42 -1.20 -17.20 11.58
N ARG A 43 -0.53 -17.13 10.43
CA ARG A 43 0.22 -15.96 9.97
C ARG A 43 -0.25 -15.51 8.60
N TRP A 44 -0.20 -14.22 8.37
CA TRP A 44 -0.48 -13.62 7.07
C TRP A 44 0.77 -13.62 6.21
N PHE A 45 0.58 -13.94 4.93
CA PHE A 45 1.59 -13.88 3.89
C PHE A 45 1.04 -13.09 2.71
N ILE A 46 1.86 -12.20 2.17
CA ILE A 46 1.49 -11.26 1.11
C ILE A 46 2.43 -11.54 -0.07
N ARG A 47 1.91 -11.62 -1.29
CA ARG A 47 2.81 -11.80 -2.44
C ARG A 47 3.56 -10.51 -2.67
N ARG A 48 4.85 -10.61 -2.98
CA ARG A 48 5.70 -9.44 -3.28
C ARG A 48 5.13 -8.61 -4.45
N GLU A 49 4.54 -9.27 -5.44
CA GLU A 49 3.86 -8.63 -6.58
C GLU A 49 2.67 -7.77 -6.13
N ASP A 50 1.86 -8.25 -5.18
CA ASP A 50 0.72 -7.51 -4.65
C ASP A 50 1.17 -6.24 -3.92
N VAL A 51 2.28 -6.29 -3.19
CA VAL A 51 2.89 -5.10 -2.56
C VAL A 51 3.36 -4.11 -3.62
N ALA A 52 4.00 -4.58 -4.70
CA ALA A 52 4.46 -3.72 -5.78
C ALA A 52 3.29 -3.01 -6.48
N LEU A 53 2.20 -3.73 -6.76
CA LEU A 53 0.97 -3.16 -7.33
C LEU A 53 0.34 -2.13 -6.39
N TYR A 54 0.30 -2.41 -5.09
CA TYR A 54 -0.18 -1.46 -4.10
C TYR A 54 0.65 -0.17 -4.08
N CYS A 55 1.99 -0.28 -4.10
CA CYS A 55 2.89 0.87 -4.20
C CYS A 55 2.64 1.70 -5.47
N ALA A 56 2.48 1.04 -6.62
CA ALA A 56 2.18 1.71 -7.88
C ALA A 56 0.85 2.48 -7.81
N GLY A 57 -0.18 1.88 -7.23
CA GLY A 57 -1.48 2.52 -6.99
C GLY A 57 -1.36 3.78 -6.12
N LEU A 58 -0.60 3.70 -5.02
CA LEU A 58 -0.34 4.86 -4.15
C LEU A 58 0.40 5.98 -4.88
N ALA A 59 1.43 5.64 -5.67
CA ALA A 59 2.19 6.62 -6.42
C ALA A 59 1.32 7.36 -7.44
N ILE A 60 0.47 6.63 -8.18
CA ILE A 60 -0.48 7.20 -9.13
C ILE A 60 -1.48 8.12 -8.41
N PHE A 61 -2.06 7.66 -7.29
CA PHE A 61 -2.98 8.48 -6.51
C PHE A 61 -2.34 9.79 -6.04
N ASN A 62 -1.14 9.71 -5.46
CA ASN A 62 -0.40 10.89 -5.00
C ASN A 62 -0.08 11.86 -6.14
N MET A 63 0.33 11.34 -7.30
CA MET A 63 0.56 12.16 -8.50
C MET A 63 -0.71 12.88 -8.95
N LEU A 64 -1.86 12.19 -8.95
CA LEU A 64 -3.15 12.79 -9.31
C LEU A 64 -3.58 13.88 -8.32
N GLN A 65 -3.41 13.64 -7.01
CA GLN A 65 -3.67 14.65 -5.97
C GLN A 65 -2.80 15.89 -6.13
N HIS A 66 -1.50 15.70 -6.38
CA HIS A 66 -0.57 16.81 -6.61
C HIS A 66 -0.96 17.65 -7.84
N LYS A 67 -1.32 16.99 -8.95
CA LYS A 67 -1.78 17.67 -10.16
C LYS A 67 -3.09 18.44 -9.93
N ALA A 68 -4.03 17.87 -9.18
CA ALA A 68 -5.28 18.54 -8.83
C ALA A 68 -5.03 19.79 -7.98
N ARG A 69 -4.11 19.71 -7.01
CA ARG A 69 -3.71 20.87 -6.19
C ARG A 69 -3.10 22.00 -7.01
N ILE A 70 -2.18 21.70 -7.92
CA ILE A 70 -1.58 22.73 -8.80
C ILE A 70 -2.66 23.41 -9.65
N ARG A 71 -3.59 22.64 -10.22
CA ARG A 71 -4.70 23.20 -11.01
C ARG A 71 -5.63 24.07 -10.17
N GLY A 72 -5.93 23.67 -8.93
CA GLY A 72 -6.69 24.50 -8.01
C GLY A 72 -6.01 25.82 -7.69
N GLN A 73 -4.70 25.79 -7.43
CA GLN A 73 -3.92 27.01 -7.14
C GLN A 73 -3.81 27.95 -8.36
N ALA A 74 -3.63 27.41 -9.58
CA ALA A 74 -3.58 28.24 -10.80
C ALA A 74 -4.92 28.95 -11.10
N VAL A 75 -6.05 28.32 -10.74
CA VAL A 75 -7.38 28.92 -10.89
C VAL A 75 -7.63 30.00 -9.84
N GLU A 76 -7.13 29.83 -8.61
CA GLU A 76 -7.24 30.85 -7.54
C GLU A 76 -6.32 32.05 -7.78
N GLU A 77 -5.15 31.87 -8.38
CA GLU A 77 -4.19 32.95 -8.67
C GLU A 77 -4.49 33.73 -9.96
N GLY A 78 -5.57 33.39 -10.68
CA GLY A 78 -6.05 34.17 -11.84
C GLY A 78 -5.10 34.17 -13.05
N VAL A 79 -4.18 33.20 -13.14
CA VAL A 79 -3.25 33.11 -14.27
C VAL A 79 -3.97 32.45 -15.45
N PRO A 80 -4.13 33.12 -16.60
CA PRO A 80 -4.82 32.53 -17.76
C PRO A 80 -3.97 31.40 -18.36
N LEU A 81 -4.65 30.31 -18.72
CA LEU A 81 -4.09 29.15 -19.44
C LEU A 81 -3.63 29.50 -20.85
#